data_AF-A0A1J4WU41-F1
#
_entry.id   AF-A0A1J4WU41-F1
#
_cell.length_a   1.000
_cell.length_b   1.000
_cell.length_c   1.000
_cell.angle_alpha   90.00
_cell.angle_beta   90.00
_cell.angle_gamma   90.00
#
_symmetry.space_group_name_H-M   'P 1'
#
loop_
_entity.id
_entity.type
_entity.pdbx_description
1 polymer ?
#
loop_
_entity_poly.entity_id
_entity_poly.type
_entity_poly.pdbx_seq_one_letter_code
_entity_poly.pdbx_strand_id
1 'polypeptide(L)'
;MDIKFLELLIDENGKRSSPTTTEALFEVGESDIKIGVTDKFLHACKSVNPRWTAELFLKEFGKLMIQKMLIENNVSDYVFKAHNFLKGNDCMSLEEIKEKLENDIMKAEEKQNSIGFKI
;
A
#
# COMPACT_ATOMS: atom_id res chain seq x y z
N MET A 1 9.45 -13.37 6.58
CA MET A 1 8.38 -12.84 7.44
C MET A 1 7.12 -12.86 6.62
N ASP A 2 6.04 -13.48 7.11
CA ASP A 2 4.79 -13.57 6.34
C ASP A 2 3.93 -12.31 6.56
N ILE A 3 3.24 -11.85 5.52
CA ILE A 3 2.36 -10.67 5.57
C ILE A 3 0.96 -11.14 5.20
N LYS A 4 0.08 -11.16 6.20
CA LYS A 4 -1.25 -11.71 6.06
C LYS A 4 -2.30 -10.60 6.07
N PHE A 5 -3.15 -10.60 5.06
CA PHE A 5 -4.34 -9.74 5.04
C PHE A 5 -5.36 -10.35 6.01
N LEU A 6 -5.81 -9.58 7.00
CA LEU A 6 -6.84 -10.02 7.94
C LEU A 6 -8.22 -9.61 7.44
N GLU A 7 -8.45 -8.30 7.32
CA GLU A 7 -9.77 -7.78 6.97
C GLU A 7 -9.71 -6.36 6.41
N LEU A 8 -10.78 -5.96 5.73
CA LEU A 8 -11.07 -4.54 5.50
C LEU A 8 -11.68 -3.96 6.77
N LEU A 9 -11.21 -2.79 7.17
CA LEU A 9 -11.76 -2.02 8.28
C LEU A 9 -12.99 -1.24 7.78
N ILE A 10 -14.11 -1.95 7.74
CA ILE A 10 -15.44 -1.41 7.48
C ILE A 10 -16.21 -1.54 8.80
N ASP A 11 -16.77 -0.44 9.30
CA ASP A 11 -17.69 -0.41 10.44
C ASP A 11 -18.86 -1.39 10.25
N GLU A 12 -19.46 -1.77 11.37
CA GLU A 12 -20.51 -2.79 11.47
C GLU A 12 -21.80 -2.45 10.69
N ASN A 13 -21.95 -1.22 10.19
CA ASN A 13 -23.04 -0.76 9.32
C ASN A 13 -22.64 -0.70 7.84
N GLY A 14 -21.46 -1.21 7.47
CA GLY A 14 -20.89 -1.08 6.14
C GLY A 14 -20.32 0.32 5.84
N LYS A 15 -20.20 1.20 6.84
CA LYS A 15 -19.54 2.52 6.71
C LYS A 15 -18.07 2.39 7.09
N ARG A 16 -17.21 3.28 6.64
CA ARG A 16 -15.76 3.15 6.86
C ARG A 16 -15.36 3.72 8.22
N SER A 17 -14.29 3.16 8.82
CA SER A 17 -13.64 3.66 10.04
C SER A 17 -13.28 5.15 9.95
N SER A 18 -13.00 5.62 8.74
CA SER A 18 -12.79 7.03 8.40
C SER A 18 -13.69 7.42 7.22
N PRO A 19 -14.30 8.62 7.25
CA PRO A 19 -15.27 9.04 6.22
C PRO A 19 -14.65 9.21 4.83
N THR A 20 -13.32 9.25 4.72
CA THR A 20 -12.60 9.56 3.47
C THR A 20 -11.49 8.57 3.11
N THR A 21 -11.26 7.56 3.96
CA THR A 21 -10.25 6.52 3.72
C THR A 21 -10.88 5.15 3.91
N THR A 22 -10.49 4.22 3.05
CA THR A 22 -10.76 2.79 3.23
C THR A 22 -9.48 2.14 3.73
N GLU A 23 -9.56 1.37 4.81
CA GLU A 23 -8.39 0.79 5.47
C GLU A 23 -8.50 -0.73 5.53
N ALA A 24 -7.36 -1.39 5.65
CA ALA A 24 -7.23 -2.83 5.82
C ALA A 24 -6.22 -3.13 6.92
N LEU A 25 -6.48 -4.18 7.68
CA LEU A 25 -5.60 -4.68 8.72
C LEU A 25 -4.73 -5.81 8.17
N PHE A 26 -3.44 -5.72 8.44
CA PHE A 26 -2.44 -6.72 8.08
C PHE A 26 -1.71 -7.20 9.32
N GLU A 27 -1.56 -8.51 9.43
CA GLU A 27 -0.70 -9.16 10.43
C GLU A 27 0.72 -9.28 9.84
N VAL A 28 1.70 -8.77 10.59
CA VAL A 28 3.12 -8.71 10.22
C VAL A 28 3.95 -9.20 11.40
N GLY A 29 4.17 -10.51 11.49
CA GLY A 29 4.80 -11.12 12.67
C GLY A 29 3.89 -11.02 13.90
N GLU A 30 4.35 -10.33 14.95
CA GLU A 30 3.58 -10.11 16.18
C GLU A 30 2.84 -8.75 16.21
N SER A 31 2.92 -7.99 15.11
CA SER A 31 2.35 -6.65 15.00
C SER A 31 1.23 -6.60 13.97
N ASP A 32 0.21 -5.81 14.28
CA ASP A 32 -0.85 -5.46 13.34
C ASP A 32 -0.58 -4.07 12.73
N ILE A 33 -0.72 -3.96 11.42
CA ILE A 33 -0.48 -2.73 10.65
C ILE A 33 -1.71 -2.38 9.83
N LYS A 34 -2.10 -1.10 9.88
CA LYS A 34 -3.20 -0.57 9.07
C LYS A 34 -2.66 0.06 7.81
N ILE A 35 -3.16 -0.41 6.67
CA ILE A 35 -2.89 0.20 5.37
C ILE A 35 -4.19 0.75 4.81
N GLY A 36 -4.18 2.04 4.53
CA GLY A 36 -5.32 2.81 4.05
C GLY A 36 -5.13 3.36 2.66
N VAL A 37 -6.23 3.72 2.04
CA VAL A 37 -6.28 4.40 0.75
C VAL A 37 -7.39 5.44 0.75
N THR A 38 -7.11 6.62 0.22
CA THR A 38 -8.11 7.70 0.17
C THR A 38 -9.14 7.49 -0.93
N ASP A 39 -10.37 7.94 -0.70
CA ASP A 39 -11.45 7.85 -1.68
C ASP A 39 -11.16 8.60 -2.96
N LYS A 40 -10.53 9.78 -2.82
CA LYS A 40 -10.11 10.60 -3.97
C LYS A 40 -9.14 9.83 -4.86
N PHE A 41 -8.22 9.08 -4.26
CA PHE A 41 -7.31 8.25 -5.02
C PHE A 41 -8.04 7.10 -5.70
N LEU A 42 -8.88 6.34 -4.98
CA LEU A 42 -9.67 5.27 -5.59
C LEU A 42 -10.53 5.77 -6.73
N HIS A 43 -11.14 6.95 -6.59
CA HIS A 43 -11.94 7.56 -7.65
C HIS A 43 -11.11 7.93 -8.88
N ALA A 44 -9.94 8.56 -8.66
CA ALA A 44 -9.00 8.90 -9.73
C ALA A 44 -8.47 7.67 -10.48
N CYS A 45 -8.42 6.51 -9.84
CA CYS A 45 -7.97 5.29 -10.50
C CYS A 45 -9.12 4.46 -11.09
N LYS A 46 -10.35 4.59 -10.57
CA LYS A 46 -11.55 4.01 -11.18
C LYS A 46 -11.85 4.55 -12.57
N SER A 47 -11.46 5.80 -12.88
CA SER A 47 -11.57 6.34 -14.24
C SER A 47 -10.66 5.64 -15.24
N VAL A 48 -9.50 5.14 -14.77
CA VAL A 48 -8.53 4.39 -15.58
C VAL A 48 -8.88 2.90 -15.61
N ASN A 49 -9.37 2.35 -14.50
CA ASN A 49 -9.76 0.95 -14.38
C ASN A 49 -11.00 0.79 -13.49
N PRO A 50 -12.22 0.70 -14.07
CA PRO A 50 -13.47 0.66 -13.33
C PRO A 50 -13.62 -0.55 -12.39
N ARG A 51 -12.82 -1.61 -12.60
CA ARG A 51 -12.83 -2.81 -11.76
C ARG A 51 -12.09 -2.62 -10.44
N TRP A 52 -11.45 -1.47 -10.21
CA TRP A 52 -10.75 -1.19 -8.96
C TRP A 52 -11.71 -1.07 -7.79
N THR A 53 -11.57 -2.02 -6.87
CA THR A 53 -12.11 -1.93 -5.52
C THR A 53 -11.00 -1.55 -4.56
N ALA A 54 -11.36 -0.88 -3.46
CA ALA A 54 -10.42 -0.61 -2.38
C ALA A 54 -9.79 -1.90 -1.87
N GLU A 55 -10.58 -2.98 -1.80
CA GLU A 55 -10.13 -4.29 -1.36
C GLU A 55 -9.01 -4.86 -2.23
N LEU A 56 -9.22 -4.89 -3.55
CA LEU A 56 -8.23 -5.44 -4.47
C LEU A 56 -6.94 -4.63 -4.39
N PHE A 57 -7.07 -3.30 -4.39
CA PHE A 57 -5.93 -2.39 -4.26
C PHE A 57 -5.15 -2.65 -2.96
N LEU A 58 -5.83 -2.70 -1.81
CA LEU A 58 -5.17 -2.90 -0.52
C LEU A 58 -4.55 -4.29 -0.41
N LYS A 59 -5.22 -5.35 -0.89
CA LYS A 59 -4.68 -6.72 -0.89
C LYS A 59 -3.38 -6.84 -1.69
N GLU A 60 -3.33 -6.22 -2.85
CA GLU A 60 -2.15 -6.30 -3.73
C GLU A 60 -1.04 -5.34 -3.27
N PHE A 61 -1.35 -4.05 -3.16
CA PHE A 61 -0.33 -3.03 -2.93
C PHE A 61 -0.02 -2.81 -1.44
N GLY A 62 -0.95 -3.11 -0.54
CA GLY A 62 -0.70 -3.03 0.90
C GLY A 62 0.41 -3.99 1.33
N LYS A 63 0.43 -5.21 0.76
CA LYS A 63 1.51 -6.18 1.00
C LYS A 63 2.86 -5.65 0.52
N LEU A 64 2.94 -5.14 -0.70
CA LEU A 64 4.17 -4.56 -1.25
C LEU A 64 4.68 -3.38 -0.40
N MET A 65 3.77 -2.51 0.05
CA MET A 65 4.14 -1.38 0.90
C MET A 65 4.71 -1.84 2.25
N ILE A 66 4.10 -2.85 2.88
CA ILE A 66 4.60 -3.44 4.13
C ILE A 66 5.97 -4.12 3.90
N GLN A 67 6.16 -4.84 2.78
CA GLN A 67 7.46 -5.43 2.43
C GLN A 67 8.55 -4.37 2.37
N LYS A 68 8.27 -3.25 1.67
CA LYS A 68 9.18 -2.11 1.62
C LYS A 68 9.51 -1.58 3.02
N MET A 69 8.50 -1.38 3.86
CA MET A 69 8.70 -0.90 5.23
C MET A 69 9.53 -1.83 6.10
N LEU A 70 9.38 -3.15 5.93
CA LEU A 70 10.18 -4.15 6.63
C LEU A 70 11.66 -4.02 6.26
N ILE A 71 11.97 -3.85 4.97
CA ILE A 71 13.34 -3.63 4.49
C ILE A 71 13.92 -2.31 5.04
N GLU A 72 13.10 -1.27 5.06
CA GLU A 72 13.48 0.04 5.60
C GLU A 72 13.52 0.07 7.15
N ASN A 73 13.19 -1.04 7.84
CA ASN A 73 13.06 -1.15 9.30
C ASN A 73 12.14 -0.06 9.90
N ASN A 74 11.07 0.29 9.20
CA ASN A 74 10.15 1.38 9.57
C ASN A 74 8.68 0.97 9.39
N VAL A 75 8.30 -0.17 10.00
CA VAL A 75 6.94 -0.72 9.93
C VAL A 75 6.00 0.16 10.74
N SER A 76 5.03 0.78 10.07
CA SER A 76 4.04 1.67 10.66
C SER A 76 2.77 1.73 9.82
N ASP A 77 1.67 2.21 10.41
CA ASP A 77 0.43 2.48 9.68
C ASP A 77 0.69 3.43 8.50
N TYR A 78 0.03 3.18 7.38
CA TYR A 78 0.25 3.92 6.14
C TYR A 78 -1.02 4.22 5.38
N VAL A 79 -1.09 5.38 4.73
CA VAL A 79 -2.19 5.73 3.84
C VAL A 79 -1.64 6.11 2.47
N PHE A 80 -2.08 5.37 1.45
CA PHE A 80 -1.83 5.67 0.04
C PHE A 80 -2.46 7.02 -0.33
N LYS A 81 -1.59 7.96 -0.70
CA LYS A 81 -1.97 9.30 -1.16
C LYS A 81 -1.82 9.38 -2.66
N ALA A 82 -2.79 10.03 -3.31
CA ALA A 82 -2.86 10.06 -4.77
C ALA A 82 -1.59 10.58 -5.44
N HIS A 83 -1.00 11.66 -4.93
CA HIS A 83 0.16 12.32 -5.52
C HIS A 83 1.38 11.39 -5.74
N ASN A 84 1.48 10.27 -5.03
CA ASN A 84 2.59 9.31 -5.20
C ASN A 84 2.41 8.38 -6.41
N PHE A 85 1.20 8.35 -6.99
CA PHE A 85 0.78 7.41 -8.03
C PHE A 85 0.01 8.11 -9.15
N LEU A 86 0.22 9.43 -9.30
CA LEU A 86 -0.26 10.19 -10.45
C LEU A 86 0.81 10.23 -11.54
N LYS A 87 0.40 10.06 -12.80
CA LYS A 87 1.17 10.29 -14.01
C LYS A 87 0.58 11.50 -14.73
N GLY A 88 1.09 12.68 -14.39
CA GLY A 88 0.45 13.94 -14.81
C GLY A 88 -0.84 14.16 -14.02
N ASN A 89 -1.98 14.25 -14.72
CA ASN A 89 -3.31 14.42 -14.11
C ASN A 89 -4.05 13.08 -13.88
N ASP A 90 -3.56 11.98 -14.43
CA ASP A 90 -4.21 10.67 -14.38
C ASP A 90 -3.55 9.76 -13.33
N CYS A 91 -4.32 8.81 -12.80
CA CYS A 91 -3.76 7.74 -11.96
C CYS A 91 -2.93 6.76 -12.81
N MET A 92 -1.81 6.29 -12.27
CA MET A 92 -1.06 5.18 -12.84
C MET A 92 -1.95 3.93 -12.95
N SER A 93 -1.72 3.11 -13.98
CA SER A 93 -2.33 1.79 -14.11
C SER A 93 -1.84 0.82 -13.01
N LEU A 94 -2.52 -0.32 -12.85
CA LEU A 94 -2.12 -1.33 -11.84
C LEU A 94 -0.68 -1.79 -12.04
N GLU A 95 -0.32 -2.03 -13.30
CA GLU A 95 0.99 -2.51 -13.69
C GLU A 95 2.06 -1.45 -13.36
N GLU A 96 1.80 -0.18 -13.66
CA GLU A 96 2.71 0.92 -13.31
C GLU A 96 2.86 1.10 -11.78
N ILE A 97 1.77 1.00 -11.01
CA ILE A 97 1.85 1.08 -9.54
C ILE A 97 2.63 -0.11 -8.98
N LYS A 98 2.38 -1.31 -9.52
CA LYS A 98 3.07 -2.54 -9.11
C LYS A 98 4.56 -2.44 -9.39
N GLU A 99 4.93 -2.14 -10.64
CA GLU A 99 6.33 -1.95 -11.05
C GLU A 99 7.00 -0.87 -10.21
N LYS A 100 6.32 0.23 -9.92
CA LYS A 100 6.87 1.29 -9.08
C LYS A 100 7.18 0.79 -7.67
N LEU A 101 6.26 0.06 -7.03
CA LEU A 101 6.46 -0.46 -5.68
C LEU A 101 7.53 -1.56 -5.64
N GLU A 102 7.57 -2.45 -6.62
CA GLU A 102 8.60 -3.49 -6.76
C GLU A 102 10.00 -2.86 -6.95
N ASN A 103 10.10 -1.82 -7.79
CA ASN A 103 11.35 -1.07 -7.96
C ASN A 103 11.77 -0.34 -6.67
N ASP A 104 10.81 0.22 -5.92
CA ASP A 104 11.08 0.90 -4.65
C ASP A 104 11.54 -0.11 -3.57
N ILE A 105 11.02 -1.34 -3.58
CA ILE A 105 11.49 -2.47 -2.76
C ILE A 105 12.93 -2.84 -3.13
N MET A 106 13.21 -3.10 -4.41
CA MET A 106 14.57 -3.45 -4.87
C MET A 106 15.61 -2.40 -4.46
N LYS A 107 15.29 -1.11 -4.62
CA LYS A 107 16.17 -0.01 -4.20
C LYS A 107 16.39 0.03 -2.68
N ALA A 108 15.36 -0.29 -1.90
CA ALA A 108 15.49 -0.37 -0.45
C ALA A 108 16.43 -1.53 -0.06
N GLU A 109 16.33 -2.68 -0.72
CA GLU A 109 17.21 -3.84 -0.49
C GLU A 109 18.66 -3.53 -0.87
N GLU A 110 18.91 -2.92 -2.03
CA GLU A 110 20.24 -2.48 -2.46
C GLU A 110 20.87 -1.50 -1.46
N LYS A 111 20.07 -0.57 -0.93
CA LYS A 111 20.52 0.39 0.07
C LYS A 111 20.87 -0.29 1.39
N GLN A 112 20.07 -1.25 1.84
CA GLN A 112 20.36 -2.02 3.06
C GLN A 112 21.65 -2.86 2.89
N ASN A 113 21.81 -3.53 1.74
CA ASN A 113 22.97 -4.36 1.43
C ASN A 113 24.26 -3.54 1.28
N SER A 114 24.20 -2.34 0.69
CA SER A 114 25.35 -1.44 0.57
C SER A 114 25.77 -0.81 1.90
N ILE A 115 24.85 -0.59 2.83
CA ILE A 115 25.17 -0.19 4.21
C ILE A 115 25.83 -1.34 4.98
N GLY A 116 25.48 -2.60 4.67
CA GLY A 116 26.11 -3.80 5.20
C GLY A 116 27.54 -4.06 4.68
N PHE A 117 27.96 -3.40 3.60
CA PHE A 117 29.34 -3.40 3.09
C PHE A 117 30.10 -2.13 3.56
N LYS A 118 30.35 -2.06 4.86
CA LYS A 118 31.47 -1.30 5.42
C LYS A 118 32.30 -2.23 6.30
N ILE A 119 33.25 -2.91 5.67
CA ILE A 119 34.43 -3.49 6.33
C ILE A 119 35.64 -2.93 5.59
#